data_AF-A0A834DM89-F1
#
_entry.id   AF-A0A834DM89-F1
#
_cell.length_a   1.000
_cell.length_b   1.000
_cell.length_c   1.000
_cell.angle_alpha   90.00
_cell.angle_beta   90.00
_cell.angle_gamma   90.00
#
_symmetry.space_group_name_H-M   'P 1'
#
loop_
_entity.id
_entity.type
_entity.pdbx_description
1 polymer ?
#
loop_
_entity_poly.entity_id
_entity_poly.type
_entity_poly.pdbx_seq_one_letter_code
_entity_poly.pdbx_strand_id
1 'polypeptide(L)'
;MVGKFGITAAFSMVYVYTAELYPTVVRNMGVGVSSTASRLGSILSPYFIYLGAYDRFLPYILMGSLTILTAILTLFLPESFGTPLPDTIDQMLRVKGIKYRQTPSHTRILKDGEESPTVLKSTAF
;
A
#
# COMPACT_ATOMS: atom_id res chain seq x y z
N MET A 1 28.66 4.66 -1.04
CA MET A 1 27.86 3.47 -1.41
C MET A 1 26.81 3.09 -0.37
N VAL A 2 27.09 3.25 0.93
CA VAL A 2 26.14 2.93 2.02
C VAL A 2 24.78 3.62 1.87
N GLY A 3 24.73 4.93 1.57
CA GLY A 3 23.45 5.65 1.43
C GLY A 3 22.57 5.13 0.28
N LYS A 4 23.18 4.75 -0.85
CA LYS A 4 22.44 4.16 -1.99
C LYS A 4 21.92 2.77 -1.65
N PHE A 5 22.68 1.97 -0.92
CA PHE A 5 22.20 0.68 -0.44
C PHE A 5 21.03 0.85 0.54
N GLY A 6 21.15 1.78 1.50
CA GLY A 6 20.11 2.07 2.48
C GLY A 6 18.79 2.50 1.84
N ILE A 7 18.83 3.43 0.87
CA ILE A 7 17.60 3.88 0.19
C ILE A 7 16.96 2.76 -0.65
N THR A 8 17.76 1.92 -1.32
CA THR A 8 17.24 0.77 -2.08
C THR A 8 16.63 -0.28 -1.15
N ALA A 9 17.30 -0.61 -0.04
CA ALA A 9 16.77 -1.55 0.94
C ALA A 9 15.48 -1.05 1.57
N ALA A 10 15.41 0.24 1.94
CA ALA A 10 14.19 0.86 2.45
C ALA A 10 13.05 0.79 1.43
N PHE A 11 13.34 1.09 0.16
CA PHE A 11 12.35 0.99 -0.92
C PHE A 11 11.83 -0.45 -1.10
N SER A 12 12.72 -1.44 -1.10
CA SER A 12 12.33 -2.85 -1.16
C SER A 12 11.49 -3.28 0.05
N MET A 13 11.86 -2.84 1.26
CA MET A 13 11.09 -3.15 2.48
C MET A 13 9.68 -2.57 2.43
N VAL A 14 9.48 -1.36 1.89
CA VAL A 14 8.13 -0.80 1.70
C VAL A 14 7.28 -1.69 0.80
N TYR A 15 7.86 -2.23 -0.29
CA TYR A 15 7.14 -3.15 -1.18
C TYR A 15 6.78 -4.47 -0.49
N VAL A 16 7.71 -5.07 0.26
CA VAL A 16 7.46 -6.30 1.03
C VAL A 16 6.38 -6.05 2.07
N TYR A 17 6.50 -4.96 2.83
CA TYR A 17 5.49 -4.54 3.81
C TYR A 17 4.12 -4.36 3.18
N THR A 18 4.05 -3.76 1.98
CA THR A 18 2.78 -3.64 1.28
C THR A 18 2.21 -4.97 0.80
N ALA A 19 3.06 -5.96 0.53
CA ALA A 19 2.63 -7.29 0.12
C ALA A 19 2.14 -8.15 1.28
N GLU A 20 2.68 -7.92 2.48
CA GLU A 20 2.39 -8.71 3.68
C GLU A 20 1.24 -8.12 4.51
N LEU A 21 1.08 -6.79 4.53
CA LEU A 21 0.10 -6.15 5.42
C LEU A 21 -1.25 -5.85 4.74
N TYR A 22 -1.25 -5.64 3.42
CA TYR A 22 -2.46 -5.25 2.69
C TYR A 22 -3.15 -6.45 2.04
N PRO A 23 -4.47 -6.65 2.27
CA PRO A 23 -5.21 -7.67 1.53
C PRO A 23 -5.20 -7.34 0.03
N THR A 24 -5.32 -8.37 -0.81
CA THR A 24 -5.17 -8.31 -2.29
C THR A 24 -5.95 -7.18 -2.95
N VAL A 25 -7.10 -6.80 -2.40
CA VAL A 25 -7.95 -5.69 -2.85
C VAL A 25 -7.33 -4.30 -2.72
N VAL A 26 -6.47 -4.05 -1.73
CA VAL A 26 -5.84 -2.72 -1.49
C VAL A 26 -4.34 -2.72 -1.78
N ARG A 27 -3.73 -3.89 -2.03
CA ARG A 27 -2.31 -4.01 -2.38
C ARG A 27 -1.91 -3.17 -3.59
N ASN A 28 -2.72 -3.19 -4.66
CA ASN A 28 -2.46 -2.38 -5.86
C ASN A 28 -2.50 -0.87 -5.58
N MET A 29 -3.37 -0.43 -4.66
CA MET A 29 -3.43 0.96 -4.24
C MET A 29 -2.17 1.37 -3.45
N GLY A 30 -1.71 0.51 -2.52
CA GLY A 30 -0.47 0.76 -1.77
C GLY A 30 0.76 0.92 -2.67
N VAL A 31 0.90 0.02 -3.65
CA VAL A 31 1.97 0.10 -4.65
C VAL A 31 1.82 1.32 -5.59
N GLY A 32 0.58 1.72 -5.90
CA GLY A 32 0.31 2.93 -6.67
C GLY A 32 0.74 4.21 -5.95
N VAL A 33 0.52 4.28 -4.64
CA VAL A 33 0.94 5.42 -3.80
C VAL A 33 2.46 5.50 -3.71
N SER A 34 3.16 4.38 -3.48
CA SER A 34 4.63 4.37 -3.43
C SER A 34 5.25 4.77 -4.78
N SER A 35 4.66 4.34 -5.89
CA SER A 35 5.06 4.74 -7.24
C SER A 35 4.88 6.24 -7.47
N THR A 36 3.75 6.80 -7.02
CA THR A 36 3.48 8.25 -7.14
C THR A 36 4.46 9.06 -6.29
N ALA A 37 4.74 8.63 -5.07
CA ALA A 37 5.74 9.26 -4.20
C ALA A 37 7.14 9.27 -4.84
N SER A 38 7.53 8.17 -5.50
CA SER A 38 8.80 8.07 -6.24
C SER A 38 8.86 9.10 -7.38
N ARG A 39 7.77 9.27 -8.12
CA ARG A 39 7.67 10.28 -9.19
C ARG A 39 7.77 11.70 -8.65
N LEU A 40 7.15 11.99 -7.51
CA LEU A 40 7.29 13.29 -6.83
C LEU A 40 8.76 13.57 -6.48
N GLY A 41 9.50 12.56 -6.00
CA GLY A 41 10.95 12.68 -5.78
C GLY A 41 11.71 13.06 -7.06
N SER A 42 11.38 12.45 -8.19
CA SER A 42 11.98 12.79 -9.49
C SER A 42 11.63 14.21 -9.95
N ILE A 43 10.41 14.68 -9.72
CA ILE A 43 9.97 16.04 -10.06
C ILE A 43 10.70 17.08 -9.19
N LEU A 44 10.98 16.75 -7.92
CA LEU A 44 11.71 17.61 -7.00
C LEU A 44 13.24 17.63 -7.26
N SER A 45 13.78 16.61 -7.94
CA SER A 45 15.21 16.50 -8.27
C SER A 45 15.85 17.78 -8.84
N PRO A 46 15.32 18.42 -9.91
CA PRO A 46 15.91 19.64 -10.47
C PRO A 46 15.89 20.83 -9.48
N TYR A 47 14.94 20.88 -8.54
CA TYR A 47 14.90 21.94 -7.53
C TYR A 47 16.06 21.84 -6.54
N PHE A 48 16.50 20.63 -6.18
CA PHE A 48 17.69 20.45 -5.36
C PHE A 48 18.97 20.92 -6.06
N ILE A 49 19.06 20.73 -7.38
CA ILE A 49 20.19 21.21 -8.19
C ILE A 49 20.18 22.74 -8.24
N TYR A 50 19.01 23.34 -8.47
CA TYR A 50 18.87 24.80 -8.47
C TYR A 50 19.26 25.42 -7.13
N LEU A 51 18.84 24.81 -6.02
CA LEU A 51 19.18 25.27 -4.68
C LEU A 51 20.67 25.12 -4.35
N GLY A 52 21.30 24.06 -4.85
CA GLY A 52 22.74 23.84 -4.76
C GLY A 52 23.58 24.86 -5.54
N ALA A 53 23.00 25.54 -6.53
CA ALA A 53 23.66 26.62 -7.25
C ALA A 53 23.74 27.92 -6.42
N TYR A 54 22.83 28.12 -5.46
CA TYR A 54 22.88 29.25 -4.53
C TYR A 54 23.85 28.97 -3.38
N ASP A 55 23.69 27.83 -2.72
CA ASP A 55 24.56 27.43 -1.61
C ASP A 55 24.75 25.91 -1.60
N ARG A 56 26.01 25.47 -1.53
CA ARG A 56 26.36 24.05 -1.67
C ARG A 56 25.87 23.21 -0.49
N PHE A 57 25.71 23.81 0.70
CA PHE A 57 25.34 23.10 1.92
C PHE A 57 23.83 22.90 2.10
N LEU A 58 23.01 23.81 1.54
CA LEU A 58 21.54 23.80 1.66
C LEU A 58 20.88 22.48 1.22
N PRO A 59 21.17 21.91 0.04
CA PRO A 59 20.51 20.68 -0.41
C PRO A 59 20.86 19.47 0.46
N TYR A 60 22.07 19.42 1.03
CA TYR A 60 22.48 18.33 1.92
C TYR A 60 21.75 18.39 3.26
N ILE A 61 21.59 19.59 3.84
CA ILE A 61 20.84 19.77 5.11
C ILE A 61 19.37 19.39 4.91
N LEU A 62 18.75 19.80 3.80
CA LEU A 62 17.37 19.45 3.49
C LEU A 62 17.17 17.94 3.29
N MET A 63 18.02 17.30 2.50
CA MET A 63 17.95 15.84 2.30
C MET A 63 18.18 15.08 3.61
N GLY A 64 19.12 15.54 4.43
CA GLY A 64 19.40 14.96 5.75
C GLY A 64 18.20 15.08 6.69
N SER A 65 17.60 16.28 6.81
CA SER A 65 16.45 16.49 7.69
C SER A 65 15.21 15.71 7.24
N LEU A 66 14.95 15.65 5.92
CA LEU A 66 13.89 14.83 5.34
C LEU A 66 14.08 13.34 5.67
N THR A 67 15.31 12.83 5.56
CA THR A 67 15.66 11.44 5.85
C THR A 67 15.47 11.11 7.33
N ILE A 68 15.89 12.00 8.23
CA ILE A 68 15.71 11.84 9.68
C ILE A 68 14.21 11.85 10.02
N LEU A 69 13.45 12.77 9.45
CA LEU A 69 11.99 12.84 9.65
C LEU A 69 11.31 11.55 9.19
N THR A 70 11.71 11.01 8.02
CA THR A 70 11.17 9.73 7.54
C THR A 70 11.54 8.59 8.47
N ALA A 71 12.79 8.50 8.93
CA ALA A 71 13.22 7.48 9.88
C ALA A 71 12.42 7.54 11.19
N ILE A 72 12.18 8.73 11.74
CA ILE A 72 11.37 8.92 12.96
C ILE A 72 9.92 8.48 12.70
N LEU A 73 9.33 8.89 11.57
CA LEU A 73 7.98 8.46 11.18
C LEU A 73 7.87 6.94 11.03
N THR A 74 8.91 6.30 10.47
CA THR A 74 8.98 4.84 10.35
C THR A 74 9.11 4.16 11.71
N LEU A 75 9.86 4.74 12.65
CA LEU A 75 9.93 4.24 14.04
C LEU A 75 8.59 4.37 14.78
N PHE A 76 7.80 5.40 14.44
CA PHE A 76 6.46 5.60 14.99
C PHE A 76 5.41 4.69 14.34
N LEU A 77 5.76 4.02 13.24
CA LEU A 77 4.90 3.03 12.62
C LEU A 77 4.94 1.78 13.52
N PRO A 78 3.78 1.35 14.09
CA PRO A 78 3.75 0.22 14.99
C PRO A 78 4.35 -1.01 14.30
N GLU A 79 5.34 -1.61 14.96
CA GLU A 79 6.09 -2.76 14.47
C GLU A 79 5.11 -3.88 14.08
N SER A 80 5.00 -4.15 12.78
CA SER A 80 3.99 -5.05 12.19
C SER A 80 4.36 -6.53 12.28
N PHE A 81 5.17 -6.91 13.28
CA PHE A 81 5.62 -8.28 13.43
C PHE A 81 4.65 -9.06 14.32
N GLY A 82 3.79 -9.89 13.70
CA GLY A 82 3.09 -10.98 14.41
C GLY A 82 1.57 -10.92 14.53
N THR A 83 0.87 -9.97 13.89
CA THR A 83 -0.60 -10.04 13.81
C THR A 83 -1.03 -10.88 12.60
N PRO A 84 -1.87 -11.92 12.78
CA PRO A 84 -2.35 -12.73 11.66
C PRO A 84 -3.06 -11.83 10.64
N LEU A 85 -2.73 -12.01 9.36
CA LEU A 85 -3.33 -11.26 8.25
C LEU A 85 -4.85 -11.40 8.33
N PRO A 86 -5.60 -10.30 8.54
CA PRO A 86 -7.04 -10.35 8.42
C PRO A 86 -7.38 -10.59 6.94
N ASP A 87 -7.91 -11.77 6.63
CA ASP A 87 -8.32 -12.19 5.27
C ASP A 87 -9.44 -11.30 4.66
N THR A 88 -9.97 -10.34 5.42
CA THR A 88 -11.07 -9.47 5.00
C THR A 88 -10.92 -8.05 5.55
N ILE A 89 -11.24 -7.02 4.74
CA ILE A 89 -11.21 -5.60 5.13
C ILE A 89 -12.00 -5.36 6.44
N ASP A 90 -13.08 -6.11 6.65
CA ASP A 90 -13.94 -6.06 7.86
C ASP A 90 -13.16 -6.31 9.17
N GLN A 91 -12.14 -7.19 9.15
CA GLN A 91 -11.32 -7.47 10.34
C GLN A 91 -10.23 -6.40 10.56
N MET A 92 -9.68 -5.81 9.49
CA MET A 92 -8.74 -4.68 9.60
C MET A 92 -9.41 -3.42 10.19
N LEU A 93 -10.69 -3.20 9.88
CA LEU A 93 -11.48 -2.08 10.39
C LEU A 93 -11.85 -2.22 11.87
N ARG A 94 -12.06 -3.45 12.38
CA ARG A 94 -12.40 -3.70 13.79
C ARG A 94 -11.28 -3.32 14.76
N VAL A 95 -10.01 -3.44 14.35
CA VAL A 95 -8.85 -3.09 15.19
C VAL A 95 -8.67 -1.56 15.33
N LYS A 96 -9.17 -0.77 14.37
CA LYS A 96 -8.95 0.69 14.36
C LYS A 96 -10.10 1.52 14.93
N GLY A 97 -11.17 0.90 15.46
CA GLY A 97 -12.30 1.62 16.09
C GLY A 97 -13.10 2.53 15.15
N ILE A 98 -12.86 2.48 13.84
CA ILE A 98 -13.59 3.28 12.86
C ILE A 98 -14.86 2.51 12.47
N LYS A 99 -16.03 2.97 12.96
CA LYS A 99 -17.35 2.51 12.49
C LYS A 99 -17.51 2.86 11.01
N TYR A 100 -17.21 1.90 10.13
CA TYR A 100 -17.61 1.98 8.73
C TYR A 100 -19.09 1.60 8.61
N ARG A 101 -19.88 2.48 7.98
CA ARG A 101 -21.29 2.24 7.66
C ARG A 101 -21.36 1.27 6.47
N GLN A 102 -21.85 0.05 6.70
CA GLN A 102 -22.02 -0.95 5.66
C GLN A 102 -22.98 -0.46 4.57
N THR A 103 -22.54 -0.50 3.31
CA THR A 103 -23.43 -0.51 2.15
C THR A 103 -23.71 -1.99 1.81
N PRO A 104 -24.97 -2.46 1.84
CA PRO A 104 -25.29 -3.86 1.63
C PRO A 104 -25.44 -4.12 0.13
N SER A 105 -24.45 -4.72 -0.51
CA SER A 105 -24.67 -5.29 -1.85
C SER A 105 -23.59 -6.32 -2.17
N HIS A 106 -23.95 -7.60 -2.10
CA HIS A 106 -23.87 -8.55 -3.24
C HIS A 106 -23.93 -10.04 -2.82
N THR A 107 -24.75 -10.40 -1.82
CA THR A 107 -25.02 -11.82 -1.46
C THR A 107 -26.17 -12.45 -2.28
N ARG A 108 -26.72 -11.76 -3.29
CA ARG A 108 -27.88 -12.28 -4.06
C ARG A 108 -27.55 -13.10 -5.30
N ILE A 109 -26.32 -13.11 -5.81
CA ILE A 109 -26.05 -13.74 -7.13
C ILE A 109 -25.61 -15.22 -7.04
N LEU A 110 -25.32 -15.74 -5.86
CA LEU A 110 -24.96 -17.16 -5.70
C LEU A 110 -26.15 -18.07 -5.37
N LYS A 111 -27.38 -17.56 -5.28
CA LYS A 111 -28.55 -18.38 -4.91
C LYS A 111 -29.49 -18.73 -6.08
N ASP A 112 -29.32 -18.12 -7.24
CA ASP A 112 -30.18 -18.39 -8.41
C ASP A 112 -29.59 -19.43 -9.39
N GLY A 113 -28.37 -19.93 -9.13
CA GLY A 113 -27.65 -20.85 -10.02
C GLY A 113 -27.73 -22.34 -9.68
N GLU A 114 -28.40 -22.73 -8.58
CA GLU A 114 -28.36 -24.11 -8.07
C GLU A 114 -29.71 -24.85 -8.14
N GLU A 115 -30.73 -24.30 -8.82
CA GLU A 115 -32.07 -24.93 -8.96
C GLU A 115 -32.39 -25.47 -10.36
N SER A 116 -31.42 -25.89 -11.18
CA SER A 116 -31.76 -26.65 -12.40
C SER A 116 -30.85 -27.83 -12.74
N PRO A 117 -30.99 -28.99 -12.07
CA PRO A 117 -30.41 -30.26 -12.52
C PRO A 117 -31.43 -31.31 -13.01
N THR A 118 -32.74 -31.03 -13.14
CA THR A 118 -33.75 -32.10 -13.36
C THR A 118 -34.68 -31.99 -14.57
N VAL A 119 -34.55 -30.96 -15.43
CA VAL A 119 -35.52 -30.76 -16.53
C VAL A 119 -34.81 -30.93 -17.89
N LEU A 120 -35.12 -32.06 -18.54
CA LEU A 120 -35.03 -32.31 -19.99
C LEU A 120 -33.78 -33.01 -20.57
N LYS A 121 -33.48 -34.20 -20.03
CA LYS A 121 -33.11 -35.38 -20.85
C LYS A 121 -34.27 -35.89 -21.75
N SER A 122 -35.13 -35.00 -22.29
CA SER A 122 -36.42 -35.37 -22.91
C SER A 122 -36.66 -34.76 -24.29
N THR A 123 -35.61 -34.42 -25.01
CA THR A 123 -35.71 -34.07 -26.44
C THR A 123 -34.56 -34.73 -27.20
N ALA A 124 -34.47 -36.05 -27.04
CA ALA A 124 -33.81 -36.93 -27.99
C ALA A 124 -34.93 -37.57 -28.82
N PHE A 125 -35.19 -37.01 -29.99
CA PHE A 125 -35.67 -37.66 -31.21
C PHE A 125 -35.45 -36.67 -32.36
#